data_AF-A0A7W7W5Q0-F1
#
_entry.id   AF-A0A7W7W5Q0-F1
#
_cell.length_a   1.000
_cell.length_b   1.000
_cell.length_c   1.000
_cell.angle_alpha   90.00
_cell.angle_beta   90.00
_cell.angle_gamma   90.00
#
_symmetry.space_group_name_H-M   'P 1'
#
loop_
_entity.id
_entity.type
_entity.pdbx_description
1 polymer ?
#
loop_
_entity_poly.entity_id
_entity_poly.type
_entity_poly.pdbx_seq_one_letter_code
_entity_poly.pdbx_strand_id
1 'polypeptide(L)'
;MSNDNSKTGLSVMRDRLLLWSVGNIGPDTGTGCSTVLLEDAGHLDAVAESDLVGPETVLFVQGGGDQDRVRAFDCEGSIVEPGSEFAVGDDFFLQIQDYVSTEFLPLLGPTLIRVTGADDFERFLADADTAYTDGSFQEYVVSPSVRIADLPGLGADTGSGGPRSRLYVGTHGQVSTSPTGRGLGMVDTPLRELQNRWTELNAGFQVGCSVCLADAIGEDERADALVARPWIARYLTVLDAVRTLRAQEVQKIRVSGFGGRLLPPLGDLADPADTTEPQTPVVMESGGTVYAYLPASGRVLRMPPSTGHALEALTVCGSVDPATEYADPDSVRKLASLLQWDEPLRVPGRR
;
A
#
# COMPACT_ATOMS: atom_id res chain seq x y z
N MET A 1 10.70 -9.92 34.43
CA MET A 1 9.40 -9.99 33.72
C MET A 1 9.02 -8.68 33.01
N SER A 2 9.92 -7.69 32.86
CA SER A 2 9.61 -6.38 32.23
C SER A 2 10.00 -6.27 30.74
N ASN A 3 10.63 -7.29 30.15
CA ASN A 3 11.21 -7.24 28.80
C ASN A 3 10.28 -7.73 27.68
N ASP A 4 9.13 -8.31 28.02
CA ASP A 4 8.20 -8.93 27.04
C ASP A 4 7.09 -7.95 26.62
N ASN A 5 6.63 -7.09 27.55
CA ASN A 5 5.66 -6.03 27.27
C ASN A 5 6.25 -4.89 26.41
N SER A 6 7.54 -4.55 26.58
CA SER A 6 8.19 -3.49 25.80
C SER A 6 8.35 -3.88 24.33
N LYS A 7 8.79 -5.11 24.06
CA LYS A 7 8.91 -5.65 22.69
C LYS A 7 7.56 -5.75 21.97
N THR A 8 6.51 -6.13 22.70
CA THR A 8 5.16 -6.23 22.16
C THR A 8 4.58 -4.84 21.84
N GLY A 9 4.85 -3.84 22.69
CA GLY A 9 4.46 -2.45 22.44
C GLY A 9 5.10 -1.85 21.20
N LEU A 10 6.40 -2.09 21.01
CA LEU A 10 7.20 -1.55 19.91
C LEU A 10 6.85 -2.20 18.56
N SER A 11 6.56 -3.51 18.54
CA SER A 11 6.06 -4.15 17.31
C SER A 11 4.72 -3.58 16.89
N VAL A 12 3.77 -3.42 17.82
CA VAL A 12 2.45 -2.86 17.53
C VAL A 12 2.57 -1.43 17.02
N MET A 13 3.39 -0.61 17.67
CA MET A 13 3.67 0.77 17.24
C MET A 13 4.16 0.82 15.79
N ARG A 14 5.23 0.08 15.47
CA ARG A 14 5.81 0.07 14.12
C ARG A 14 4.78 -0.38 13.08
N ASP A 15 4.06 -1.47 13.36
CA ASP A 15 3.08 -2.01 12.42
C ASP A 15 1.94 -1.01 12.18
N ARG A 16 1.50 -0.27 13.21
CA ARG A 16 0.47 0.77 13.10
C ARG A 16 0.94 1.98 12.31
N LEU A 17 2.16 2.44 12.55
CA LEU A 17 2.75 3.56 11.81
C LEU A 17 2.89 3.21 10.33
N LEU A 18 3.34 1.99 10.01
CA LEU A 18 3.46 1.54 8.63
C LEU A 18 2.09 1.43 7.94
N LEU A 19 1.08 0.85 8.59
CA LEU A 19 -0.28 0.78 8.06
C LEU A 19 -0.87 2.17 7.81
N TRP A 20 -0.70 3.09 8.77
CA TRP A 20 -1.13 4.48 8.66
C TRP A 20 -0.46 5.17 7.47
N SER A 21 0.87 5.01 7.33
CA SER A 21 1.68 5.68 6.32
C SER A 21 1.27 5.30 4.90
N VAL A 22 1.08 4.01 4.64
CA VAL A 22 0.73 3.52 3.29
C VAL A 22 -0.75 3.68 2.95
N GLY A 23 -1.61 3.97 3.94
CA GLY A 23 -3.05 4.13 3.74
C GLY A 23 -3.85 2.82 3.75
N ASN A 24 -3.31 1.77 4.36
CA ASN A 24 -4.00 0.49 4.50
C ASN A 24 -5.05 0.53 5.62
N ILE A 25 -5.97 -0.44 5.57
CA ILE A 25 -6.94 -0.67 6.63
C ILE A 25 -6.19 -1.00 7.92
N GLY A 26 -6.29 -0.10 8.90
CA GLY A 26 -5.94 -0.40 10.29
C GLY A 26 -6.96 -1.38 10.89
N PRO A 27 -6.58 -2.18 11.89
CA PRO A 27 -7.50 -3.15 12.48
C PRO A 27 -8.68 -2.43 13.15
N ASP A 28 -9.83 -3.10 13.14
CA ASP A 28 -11.06 -2.56 13.71
C ASP A 28 -10.92 -2.43 15.23
N THR A 29 -10.99 -1.19 15.71
CA THR A 29 -10.94 -0.85 17.14
C THR A 29 -12.32 -0.91 17.79
N GLY A 30 -13.39 -1.11 17.02
CA GLY A 30 -14.78 -1.03 17.48
C GLY A 30 -15.24 0.41 17.74
N THR A 31 -14.42 1.21 18.42
CA THR A 31 -14.62 2.65 18.67
C THR A 31 -13.39 3.46 18.26
N GLY A 32 -13.61 4.72 17.87
CA GLY A 32 -12.54 5.61 17.44
C GLY A 32 -11.85 5.20 16.14
N CYS A 33 -10.75 5.88 15.85
CA CYS A 33 -9.81 5.58 14.78
C CYS A 33 -8.76 4.56 15.23
N SER A 34 -8.26 3.72 14.34
CA SER A 34 -7.13 2.82 14.63
C SER A 34 -5.85 3.58 14.99
N THR A 35 -5.52 4.61 14.21
CA THR A 35 -4.24 5.31 14.33
C THR A 35 -4.41 6.79 14.07
N VAL A 36 -3.99 7.63 15.01
CA VAL A 36 -4.05 9.09 14.88
C VAL A 36 -2.65 9.66 15.06
N LEU A 37 -2.21 10.52 14.14
CA LEU A 37 -0.95 11.25 14.24
C LEU A 37 -1.23 12.74 14.44
N LEU A 38 -0.65 13.33 15.49
CA LEU A 38 -0.74 14.73 15.84
C LEU A 38 0.59 15.41 15.51
N GLU A 39 0.52 16.42 14.65
CA GLU A 39 1.66 17.27 14.33
C GLU A 39 2.02 18.25 15.46
N ASP A 40 1.02 18.60 16.28
CA ASP A 40 1.19 19.50 17.42
C ASP A 40 0.52 18.90 18.66
N ALA A 41 1.32 18.71 19.72
CA ALA A 41 0.87 18.26 21.03
C ALA A 41 -0.19 19.18 21.67
N GLY A 42 -0.31 20.44 21.24
CA GLY A 42 -1.35 21.36 21.67
C GLY A 42 -2.78 20.86 21.43
N HIS A 43 -2.97 19.90 20.51
CA HIS A 43 -4.27 19.28 20.22
C HIS A 43 -4.53 17.99 21.01
N LEU A 44 -3.58 17.53 21.83
CA LEU A 44 -3.67 16.25 22.54
C LEU A 44 -4.93 16.15 23.42
N ASP A 45 -5.21 17.18 24.22
CA ASP A 45 -6.38 17.18 25.10
C ASP A 45 -7.68 17.13 24.30
N ALA A 46 -7.79 17.94 23.24
CA ALA A 46 -8.98 17.96 22.38
C ALA A 46 -9.22 16.60 21.71
N VAL A 47 -8.15 15.96 21.21
CA VAL A 47 -8.24 14.63 20.60
C VAL A 47 -8.59 13.56 21.64
N ALA A 48 -7.98 13.60 22.82
CA ALA A 48 -8.23 12.65 23.91
C ALA A 48 -9.67 12.72 24.46
N GLU A 49 -10.30 13.89 24.40
CA GLU A 49 -11.69 14.11 24.83
C GLU A 49 -12.73 13.87 23.71
N SER A 50 -12.28 13.66 22.47
CA SER A 50 -13.13 13.43 21.30
C SER A 50 -13.52 11.96 21.10
N ASP A 51 -14.41 11.69 20.14
CA ASP A 51 -14.71 10.33 19.66
C ASP A 51 -13.74 9.83 18.57
N LEU A 52 -12.70 10.60 18.26
CA LEU A 52 -11.65 10.21 17.31
C LEU A 52 -10.76 9.10 17.86
N VAL A 53 -10.65 8.99 19.19
CA VAL A 53 -9.87 7.96 19.87
C VAL A 53 -10.77 7.02 20.68
N GLY A 54 -10.36 5.77 20.76
CA GLY A 54 -10.95 4.73 21.59
C GLY A 54 -9.87 3.95 22.34
N PRO A 55 -10.24 2.93 23.13
CA PRO A 55 -9.30 2.17 23.95
C PRO A 55 -8.15 1.50 23.17
N GLU A 56 -8.41 1.15 21.90
CA GLU A 56 -7.45 0.46 21.03
C GLU A 56 -6.78 1.40 20.02
N THR A 57 -7.03 2.71 20.11
CA THR A 57 -6.38 3.71 19.25
C THR A 57 -4.91 3.86 19.64
N VAL A 58 -4.05 3.89 18.63
CA VAL A 58 -2.64 4.27 18.79
C VAL A 58 -2.46 5.73 18.39
N LEU A 59 -1.91 6.52 19.30
CA LEU A 59 -1.66 7.94 19.11
C LEU A 59 -0.16 8.19 18.92
N PHE A 60 0.21 8.94 17.89
CA PHE A 60 1.57 9.47 17.69
C PHE A 60 1.52 10.98 17.89
N VAL A 61 2.34 11.52 18.79
CA VAL A 61 2.29 12.94 19.18
C VAL A 61 3.65 13.58 18.96
N GLN A 62 3.74 14.52 18.02
CA GLN A 62 4.96 15.29 17.79
C GLN A 62 5.10 16.40 18.84
N GLY A 63 6.31 16.58 19.36
CA GLY A 63 6.61 17.62 20.36
C GLY A 63 6.36 17.22 21.83
N GLY A 64 5.98 15.96 22.07
CA GLY A 64 5.82 15.37 23.40
C GLY A 64 4.44 15.61 24.03
N GLY A 65 3.93 14.64 24.78
CA GLY A 65 2.64 14.73 25.48
C GLY A 65 2.56 13.91 26.76
N ASP A 66 1.55 14.18 27.60
CA ASP A 66 1.29 13.37 28.79
C ASP A 66 0.69 12.00 28.38
N GLN A 67 1.52 10.96 28.46
CA GLN A 67 1.21 9.60 27.99
C GLN A 67 0.24 8.83 28.92
N ASP A 68 -0.09 9.36 30.11
CA ASP A 68 -0.85 8.60 31.11
C ASP A 68 -2.36 8.51 30.81
N ARG A 69 -2.88 9.30 29.85
CA ARG A 69 -4.33 9.36 29.53
C ARG A 69 -4.74 8.52 28.32
N VAL A 70 -3.85 8.32 27.34
CA VAL A 70 -4.10 7.60 26.08
C VAL A 70 -2.83 6.83 25.70
N ARG A 71 -2.94 5.73 24.96
CA ARG A 71 -1.79 5.00 24.42
C ARG A 71 -1.07 5.83 23.35
N ALA A 72 -0.26 6.79 23.82
CA ALA A 72 0.46 7.76 23.02
C ALA A 72 1.95 7.45 22.96
N PHE A 73 2.53 7.69 21.79
CA PHE A 73 3.96 7.61 21.55
C PHE A 73 4.49 8.99 21.23
N ASP A 74 5.46 9.46 22.02
CA ASP A 74 6.16 10.69 21.73
C ASP A 74 7.02 10.53 20.47
N CYS A 75 6.91 11.51 19.59
CA CYS A 75 7.58 11.52 18.31
C CYS A 75 8.41 12.80 18.14
N GLU A 76 9.54 12.66 17.48
CA GLU A 76 10.42 13.77 17.11
C GLU A 76 10.62 13.84 15.60
N GLY A 77 11.07 15.01 15.13
CA GLY A 77 11.26 15.29 13.71
C GLY A 77 9.93 15.50 12.98
N SER A 78 9.87 15.18 11.68
CA SER A 78 8.70 15.46 10.83
C SER A 78 8.30 14.22 10.03
N ILE A 79 7.01 13.89 10.00
CA ILE A 79 6.45 12.85 9.12
C ILE A 79 6.09 13.40 7.71
N VAL A 80 6.19 14.72 7.55
CA VAL A 80 5.69 15.47 6.38
C VAL A 80 6.82 16.00 5.51
N GLU A 81 7.85 16.59 6.13
CA GLU A 81 8.91 17.30 5.43
C GLU A 81 9.85 16.33 4.69
N PRO A 82 10.03 16.44 3.36
CA PRO A 82 11.04 15.66 2.65
C PRO A 82 12.45 15.91 3.19
N GLY A 83 13.24 14.85 3.29
CA GLY A 83 14.60 14.90 3.86
C GLY A 83 14.66 14.86 5.38
N SER A 84 13.51 14.85 6.06
CA SER A 84 13.45 14.70 7.52
C SER A 84 13.65 13.25 7.97
N GLU A 85 13.74 13.10 9.29
CA GLU A 85 13.58 11.83 9.98
C GLU A 85 12.40 11.96 10.94
N PHE A 86 11.56 10.93 11.02
CA PHE A 86 10.52 10.78 12.02
C PHE A 86 10.95 9.71 13.01
N ALA A 87 11.16 10.11 14.25
CA ALA A 87 11.62 9.22 15.32
C ALA A 87 10.48 8.93 16.30
N VAL A 88 10.39 7.69 16.78
CA VAL A 88 9.47 7.28 17.84
C VAL A 88 10.26 6.62 18.97
N GLY A 89 10.39 7.35 20.08
CA GLY A 89 11.36 7.02 21.12
C GLY A 89 12.79 6.94 20.58
N ASP A 90 13.65 6.15 21.24
CA ASP A 90 15.07 6.01 20.88
C ASP A 90 15.37 4.84 19.92
N ASP A 91 14.33 4.06 19.55
CA ASP A 91 14.51 2.73 18.94
C ASP A 91 14.03 2.65 17.47
N PHE A 92 13.22 3.60 17.01
CA PHE A 92 12.65 3.56 15.67
C PHE A 92 12.79 4.90 14.96
N PHE A 93 13.42 4.86 13.78
CA PHE A 93 13.66 6.01 12.92
C PHE A 93 13.14 5.69 11.51
N LEU A 94 12.37 6.62 10.95
CA LEU A 94 11.80 6.52 9.61
C LEU A 94 12.24 7.74 8.79
N GLN A 95 13.00 7.51 7.74
CA GLN A 95 13.42 8.58 6.82
C GLN A 95 12.23 8.97 5.93
N ILE A 96 11.98 10.27 5.79
CA ILE A 96 10.92 10.77 4.91
C ILE A 96 11.56 11.37 3.66
N GLN A 97 11.10 10.95 2.49
CA GLN A 97 11.59 11.47 1.22
C GLN A 97 10.43 11.74 0.28
N ASP A 98 10.58 12.73 -0.59
CA ASP A 98 9.72 12.86 -1.77
C ASP A 98 10.15 11.84 -2.84
N TYR A 99 9.28 11.61 -3.81
CA TYR A 99 9.48 10.55 -4.79
C TYR A 99 10.66 10.85 -5.72
N VAL A 100 10.75 12.09 -6.22
CA VAL A 100 11.79 12.52 -7.17
C VAL A 100 13.19 12.49 -6.56
N SER A 101 13.36 12.98 -5.32
CA SER A 101 14.68 13.09 -4.69
C SER A 101 15.23 11.74 -4.26
N THR A 102 14.38 10.74 -4.04
CA THR A 102 14.80 9.43 -3.53
C THR A 102 15.81 8.74 -4.44
N GLU A 103 15.75 8.94 -5.76
CA GLU A 103 16.70 8.36 -6.71
C GLU A 103 18.16 8.79 -6.43
N PHE A 104 18.35 9.98 -5.86
CA PHE A 104 19.67 10.61 -5.68
C PHE A 104 20.24 10.46 -4.26
N LEU A 105 19.49 9.85 -3.35
CA LEU A 105 19.82 9.78 -1.93
C LEU A 105 20.12 8.35 -1.48
N PRO A 106 21.11 8.14 -0.59
CA PRO A 106 21.36 6.83 -0.03
C PRO A 106 20.23 6.41 0.92
N LEU A 107 19.66 5.23 0.68
CA LEU A 107 18.68 4.61 1.56
C LEU A 107 19.39 3.91 2.73
N LEU A 108 19.57 4.62 3.84
CA LEU A 108 20.34 4.12 4.99
C LEU A 108 19.50 3.30 5.98
N GLY A 109 18.17 3.37 5.90
CA GLY A 109 17.27 2.69 6.81
C GLY A 109 15.84 2.58 6.27
N PRO A 110 14.86 2.29 7.15
CA PRO A 110 13.44 2.38 6.82
C PRO A 110 13.14 3.76 6.23
N THR A 111 12.54 3.78 5.04
CA THR A 111 12.26 5.01 4.31
C THR A 111 10.81 5.01 3.85
N LEU A 112 10.10 6.10 4.12
CA LEU A 112 8.79 6.37 3.58
C LEU A 112 8.92 7.41 2.46
N ILE A 113 8.59 6.99 1.24
CA ILE A 113 8.51 7.86 0.08
C ILE A 113 7.09 8.43 -0.01
N ARG A 114 6.96 9.74 -0.14
CA ARG A 114 5.68 10.44 -0.32
C ARG A 114 5.61 11.07 -1.71
N VAL A 115 4.39 11.17 -2.21
CA VAL A 115 4.07 12.01 -3.37
C VAL A 115 3.55 13.34 -2.82
N THR A 116 4.35 14.39 -2.99
CA THR A 116 4.09 15.72 -2.39
C THR A 116 3.61 16.75 -3.41
N GLY A 117 3.72 16.43 -4.70
CA GLY A 117 3.28 17.29 -5.79
C GLY A 117 3.14 16.53 -7.12
N ALA A 118 2.82 17.28 -8.18
CA ALA A 118 2.66 16.75 -9.54
C ALA A 118 3.94 16.08 -10.07
N ASP A 119 5.13 16.69 -9.87
CA ASP A 119 6.41 16.13 -10.33
C ASP A 119 6.69 14.73 -9.75
N ASP A 120 6.38 14.52 -8.47
CA ASP A 120 6.47 13.21 -7.81
C ASP A 120 5.52 12.19 -8.44
N PHE A 121 4.30 12.62 -8.73
CA PHE A 121 3.27 11.77 -9.31
C PHE A 121 3.62 11.37 -10.74
N GLU A 122 4.02 12.33 -11.58
CA GLU A 122 4.49 12.08 -12.95
C GLU A 122 5.66 11.10 -12.96
N ARG A 123 6.63 11.27 -12.04
CA ARG A 123 7.77 10.35 -11.93
C ARG A 123 7.34 8.96 -11.50
N PHE A 124 6.45 8.85 -10.51
CA PHE A 124 5.87 7.57 -10.09
C PHE A 124 5.20 6.84 -11.26
N LEU A 125 4.42 7.54 -12.07
CA LEU A 125 3.75 6.97 -13.24
C LEU A 125 4.75 6.54 -14.32
N ALA A 126 5.78 7.34 -14.58
CA ALA A 126 6.83 6.99 -15.55
C ALA A 126 7.60 5.72 -15.14
N ASP A 127 7.91 5.57 -13.85
CA ASP A 127 8.55 4.36 -13.34
C ASP A 127 7.62 3.14 -13.41
N ALA A 128 6.33 3.34 -13.14
CA ALA A 128 5.32 2.31 -13.29
C ALA A 128 5.17 1.88 -14.76
N ASP A 129 5.15 2.83 -15.70
CA ASP A 129 5.05 2.57 -17.15
C ASP A 129 6.27 1.80 -17.66
N THR A 130 7.45 2.17 -17.17
CA THR A 130 8.71 1.49 -17.47
C THR A 130 8.71 0.05 -16.93
N ALA A 131 8.23 -0.15 -15.69
CA ALA A 131 8.10 -1.48 -15.12
C ALA A 131 7.12 -2.34 -15.93
N TYR A 132 5.97 -1.77 -16.32
CA TYR A 132 4.95 -2.49 -17.09
C TYR A 132 5.48 -2.89 -18.47
N THR A 133 6.08 -1.95 -19.19
CA THR A 133 6.53 -2.13 -20.57
C THR A 133 7.79 -2.98 -20.67
N ASP A 134 8.79 -2.68 -19.83
CA ASP A 134 10.14 -3.25 -19.96
C ASP A 134 10.47 -4.29 -18.88
N GLY A 135 9.64 -4.41 -17.83
CA GLY A 135 9.93 -5.25 -16.67
C GLY A 135 11.04 -4.71 -15.79
N SER A 136 11.40 -3.43 -15.97
CA SER A 136 12.47 -2.76 -15.23
C SER A 136 11.91 -1.97 -14.06
N PHE A 137 12.31 -2.35 -12.85
CA PHE A 137 11.88 -1.70 -11.63
C PHE A 137 13.01 -0.84 -11.06
N GLN A 138 12.68 0.38 -10.63
CA GLN A 138 13.67 1.26 -10.02
C GLN A 138 14.18 0.70 -8.69
N GLU A 139 15.50 0.65 -8.54
CA GLU A 139 16.18 0.03 -7.40
C GLU A 139 15.74 0.59 -6.05
N TYR A 140 15.54 1.91 -5.96
CA TYR A 140 15.08 2.56 -4.73
C TYR A 140 13.65 2.15 -4.38
N VAL A 141 12.77 2.00 -5.36
CA VAL A 141 11.38 1.62 -5.13
C VAL A 141 11.28 0.18 -4.64
N VAL A 142 12.06 -0.75 -5.21
CA VAL A 142 12.01 -2.17 -4.82
C VAL A 142 12.93 -2.52 -3.65
N SER A 143 13.57 -1.54 -3.02
CA SER A 143 14.30 -1.76 -1.78
C SER A 143 13.35 -2.29 -0.68
N PRO A 144 13.72 -3.36 0.05
CA PRO A 144 12.90 -3.88 1.15
C PRO A 144 12.63 -2.87 2.29
N SER A 145 13.53 -1.89 2.46
CA SER A 145 13.41 -0.85 3.50
C SER A 145 12.47 0.30 3.10
N VAL A 146 12.02 0.34 1.84
CA VAL A 146 11.20 1.42 1.31
C VAL A 146 9.71 1.07 1.37
N ARG A 147 8.90 2.06 1.74
CA ARG A 147 7.44 2.06 1.56
C ARG A 147 7.03 3.32 0.81
N ILE A 148 5.96 3.22 0.05
CA ILE A 148 5.33 4.38 -0.61
C ILE A 148 4.08 4.72 0.20
N ALA A 149 3.93 5.98 0.58
CA ALA A 149 2.78 6.48 1.31
C ALA A 149 1.53 6.52 0.42
N ASP A 150 0.36 6.54 1.07
CA ASP A 150 -0.90 6.93 0.42
C ASP A 150 -1.25 6.12 -0.85
N LEU A 151 -0.94 4.82 -0.83
CA LEU A 151 -1.17 3.87 -1.92
C LEU A 151 -2.60 3.93 -2.49
N PRO A 152 -3.68 4.11 -1.70
CA PRO A 152 -5.01 4.25 -2.27
C PRO A 152 -5.14 5.43 -3.25
N GLY A 153 -4.44 6.54 -3.02
CA GLY A 153 -4.42 7.68 -3.93
C GLY A 153 -3.64 7.39 -5.22
N LEU A 154 -2.69 6.46 -5.16
CA LEU A 154 -1.89 5.98 -6.29
C LEU A 154 -2.55 4.81 -7.04
N GLY A 155 -3.79 4.45 -6.68
CA GLY A 155 -4.57 3.44 -7.39
C GLY A 155 -4.57 2.04 -6.78
N ALA A 156 -4.10 1.86 -5.54
CA ALA A 156 -4.30 0.58 -4.84
C ALA A 156 -5.79 0.35 -4.53
N ASP A 157 -6.31 -0.83 -4.88
CA ASP A 157 -7.72 -1.22 -4.72
C ASP A 157 -8.08 -1.72 -3.31
N THR A 158 -7.30 -1.36 -2.30
CA THR A 158 -7.52 -1.83 -0.94
C THR A 158 -8.50 -0.89 -0.27
N GLY A 159 -9.71 -1.36 0.04
CA GLY A 159 -10.78 -0.64 0.76
C GLY A 159 -10.24 0.44 1.69
N SER A 160 -10.12 1.65 1.16
CA SER A 160 -9.12 2.63 1.56
C SER A 160 -9.15 2.91 3.06
N GLY A 161 -7.97 3.05 3.69
CA GLY A 161 -7.82 3.43 5.09
C GLY A 161 -8.40 4.83 5.36
N GLY A 162 -9.73 4.88 5.50
CA GLY A 162 -10.49 6.09 5.78
C GLY A 162 -10.39 6.52 7.24
N PRO A 163 -11.26 7.44 7.68
CA PRO A 163 -11.22 8.02 9.02
C PRO A 163 -11.19 7.02 10.19
N ARG A 164 -11.81 5.83 10.06
CA ARG A 164 -11.71 4.79 11.09
C ARG A 164 -10.36 4.08 11.14
N SER A 165 -9.57 4.12 10.08
CA SER A 165 -8.26 3.45 10.00
C SER A 165 -7.11 4.38 10.32
N ARG A 166 -7.17 5.61 9.79
CA ARG A 166 -6.11 6.59 9.99
C ARG A 166 -6.63 8.02 9.99
N LEU A 167 -6.06 8.83 10.87
CA LEU A 167 -6.22 10.27 10.87
C LEU A 167 -4.87 10.97 11.01
N TYR A 168 -4.78 12.13 10.38
CA TYR A 168 -3.72 13.12 10.56
C TYR A 168 -4.36 14.38 11.13
N VAL A 169 -3.79 14.92 12.20
CA VAL A 169 -4.17 16.19 12.81
C VAL A 169 -3.01 17.15 12.64
N GLY A 170 -3.17 18.14 11.76
CA GLY A 170 -2.10 19.10 11.50
C GLY A 170 -2.01 20.20 12.56
N THR A 171 -1.04 21.09 12.41
CA THR A 171 -0.72 22.15 13.40
C THR A 171 -1.88 23.04 13.82
N HIS A 172 -2.89 23.25 12.97
CA HIS A 172 -4.05 24.10 13.27
C HIS A 172 -5.29 23.28 13.68
N GLY A 173 -5.13 21.98 13.94
CA GLY A 173 -6.23 21.09 14.33
C GLY A 173 -7.08 20.61 13.16
N GLN A 174 -6.67 20.86 11.92
CA GLN A 174 -7.33 20.30 10.74
C GLN A 174 -7.13 18.79 10.70
N VAL A 175 -8.20 18.05 10.40
CA VAL A 175 -8.21 16.60 10.38
C VAL A 175 -8.33 16.10 8.94
N SER A 176 -7.42 15.22 8.53
CA SER A 176 -7.43 14.53 7.23
C SER A 176 -7.05 13.06 7.41
N THR A 177 -6.92 12.30 6.31
CA THR A 177 -6.41 10.91 6.36
C THR A 177 -4.91 10.81 6.06
N SER A 178 -4.28 11.90 5.59
CA SER A 178 -2.86 11.98 5.24
C SER A 178 -2.39 13.44 5.30
N PRO A 179 -1.10 13.71 5.58
CA PRO A 179 -0.54 15.07 5.50
C PRO A 179 -0.83 15.82 4.18
N THR A 180 -0.88 15.10 3.05
CA THR A 180 -1.17 15.66 1.71
C THR A 180 -2.64 15.48 1.30
N GLY A 181 -3.49 15.10 2.25
CA GLY A 181 -4.89 14.78 2.01
C GLY A 181 -5.82 15.93 2.35
N ARG A 182 -6.93 16.02 1.62
CA ARG A 182 -7.96 17.04 1.83
C ARG A 182 -8.45 17.03 3.28
N GLY A 183 -8.54 18.22 3.87
CA GLY A 183 -9.17 18.43 5.17
C GLY A 183 -10.62 17.94 5.19
N LEU A 184 -10.92 17.03 6.12
CA LEU A 184 -12.25 16.47 6.35
C LEU A 184 -13.01 17.21 7.44
N GLY A 185 -12.30 17.88 8.36
CA GLY A 185 -12.89 18.62 9.47
C GLY A 185 -11.82 19.17 10.40
N MET A 186 -12.20 19.39 11.65
CA MET A 186 -11.33 19.83 12.74
C MET A 186 -11.32 18.77 13.86
N VAL A 187 -10.44 18.90 14.85
CA VAL A 187 -10.33 17.96 15.99
C VAL A 187 -11.62 17.77 16.79
N ASP A 188 -12.53 18.75 16.75
CA ASP A 188 -13.84 18.70 17.40
C ASP A 188 -14.94 18.11 16.51
N THR A 189 -14.62 17.76 15.25
CA THR A 189 -15.56 17.18 14.31
C THR A 189 -15.74 15.69 14.63
N PRO A 190 -16.97 15.21 14.89
CA PRO A 190 -17.20 13.82 15.26
C PRO A 190 -16.72 12.84 14.19
N LEU A 191 -16.18 11.69 14.60
CA LEU A 191 -15.63 10.67 13.70
C LEU A 191 -16.65 10.23 12.64
N ARG A 192 -17.92 10.10 13.01
CA ARG A 192 -19.01 9.75 12.08
C ARG A 192 -19.16 10.79 10.97
N GLU A 193 -19.00 12.07 11.28
CA GLU A 193 -19.09 13.15 10.29
C GLU A 193 -17.88 13.13 9.35
N LEU A 194 -16.67 12.93 9.89
CA LEU A 194 -15.47 12.73 9.07
C LEU A 194 -15.64 11.55 8.10
N GLN A 195 -16.18 10.42 8.58
CA GLN A 195 -16.46 9.24 7.77
C GLN A 195 -17.47 9.52 6.65
N ASN A 196 -18.54 10.26 6.96
CA ASN A 196 -19.55 10.64 5.97
C ASN A 196 -18.93 11.52 4.88
N ARG A 197 -18.21 12.58 5.27
CA ARG A 197 -17.54 13.49 4.32
C ARG A 197 -16.53 12.75 3.44
N TRP A 198 -15.73 11.87 4.03
CA TRP A 198 -14.79 11.04 3.28
C TRP A 198 -15.50 10.11 2.28
N THR A 199 -16.62 9.51 2.68
CA THR A 199 -17.41 8.63 1.80
C THR A 199 -18.04 9.44 0.66
N GLU A 200 -18.61 10.61 0.96
CA GLU A 200 -19.21 11.51 -0.03
C GLU A 200 -18.18 11.99 -1.05
N LEU A 201 -16.98 12.37 -0.59
CA LEU A 201 -15.89 12.78 -1.47
C LEU A 201 -15.44 11.65 -2.39
N ASN A 202 -15.39 10.40 -1.91
CA ASN A 202 -15.01 9.26 -2.75
C ASN A 202 -16.15 8.70 -3.62
N ALA A 203 -17.41 8.99 -3.32
CA ALA A 203 -18.56 8.42 -4.03
C ALA A 203 -18.65 8.81 -5.51
N GLY A 204 -17.95 9.89 -5.92
CA GLY A 204 -17.93 10.38 -7.30
C GLY A 204 -16.84 9.79 -8.19
N PHE A 205 -15.91 9.00 -7.64
CA PHE A 205 -14.68 8.62 -8.34
C PHE A 205 -14.60 7.13 -8.61
N GLN A 206 -14.12 6.78 -9.80
CA GLN A 206 -14.06 5.40 -10.28
C GLN A 206 -12.75 4.69 -9.92
N VAL A 207 -11.68 5.42 -9.60
CA VAL A 207 -10.34 4.85 -9.38
C VAL A 207 -9.63 5.46 -8.17
N GLY A 208 -9.31 4.60 -7.20
CA GLY A 208 -8.54 4.96 -6.01
C GLY A 208 -9.23 5.97 -5.07
N CYS A 209 -8.48 6.43 -4.06
CA CYS A 209 -8.93 7.41 -3.09
C CYS A 209 -8.67 8.84 -3.58
N SER A 210 -9.73 9.63 -3.73
CA SER A 210 -9.69 11.04 -4.13
C SER A 210 -9.27 12.00 -3.01
N VAL A 211 -9.11 11.50 -1.78
CA VAL A 211 -8.93 12.34 -0.59
C VAL A 211 -7.48 12.41 -0.15
N CYS A 212 -6.72 11.31 -0.16
CA CYS A 212 -5.44 11.23 0.55
C CYS A 212 -4.27 11.95 -0.12
N LEU A 213 -4.41 12.32 -1.40
CA LEU A 213 -3.41 13.09 -2.16
C LEU A 213 -3.97 14.41 -2.71
N ALA A 214 -5.16 14.81 -2.27
CA ALA A 214 -5.91 15.92 -2.86
C ALA A 214 -5.23 17.29 -2.74
N ASP A 215 -4.31 17.46 -1.79
CA ASP A 215 -3.54 18.70 -1.65
C ASP A 215 -2.20 18.63 -2.40
N ALA A 216 -1.76 17.44 -2.83
CA ALA A 216 -0.56 17.23 -3.64
C ALA A 216 -0.86 17.27 -5.15
N ILE A 217 -1.98 16.70 -5.60
CA ILE A 217 -2.32 16.52 -7.01
C ILE A 217 -3.79 16.88 -7.25
N GLY A 218 -4.08 17.53 -8.38
CA GLY A 218 -5.45 17.76 -8.82
C GLY A 218 -6.17 16.45 -9.12
N GLU A 219 -7.43 16.33 -8.66
CA GLU A 219 -8.17 15.07 -8.79
C GLU A 219 -8.43 14.66 -10.26
N ASP A 220 -8.73 15.61 -11.14
CA ASP A 220 -8.96 15.31 -12.57
C ASP A 220 -7.69 14.73 -13.21
N GLU A 221 -6.53 15.34 -12.94
CA GLU A 221 -5.23 14.86 -13.41
C GLU A 221 -4.90 13.45 -12.87
N ARG A 222 -5.12 13.25 -11.57
CA ARG A 222 -4.91 11.95 -10.90
C ARG A 222 -5.82 10.87 -11.51
N ALA A 223 -7.12 11.14 -11.61
CA ALA A 223 -8.09 10.19 -12.10
C ALA A 223 -7.83 9.80 -13.57
N ASP A 224 -7.59 10.78 -14.44
CA ASP A 224 -7.28 10.53 -15.86
C ASP A 224 -6.03 9.66 -16.01
N ALA A 225 -4.99 9.94 -15.22
CA ALA A 225 -3.74 9.19 -15.25
C ALA A 225 -3.89 7.74 -14.80
N LEU A 226 -4.73 7.47 -13.78
CA LEU A 226 -4.99 6.12 -13.28
C LEU A 226 -5.95 5.34 -14.19
N VAL A 227 -6.96 5.99 -14.78
CA VAL A 227 -7.85 5.38 -15.78
C VAL A 227 -7.06 4.92 -17.02
N ALA A 228 -6.07 5.71 -17.43
CA ALA A 228 -5.17 5.34 -18.52
C ALA A 228 -4.27 4.13 -18.20
N ARG A 229 -4.17 3.73 -16.93
CA ARG A 229 -3.26 2.68 -16.43
C ARG A 229 -4.02 1.66 -15.57
N PRO A 230 -4.87 0.83 -16.19
CA PRO A 230 -5.66 -0.16 -15.45
C PRO A 230 -4.82 -1.18 -14.66
N TRP A 231 -3.53 -1.31 -14.97
CA TRP A 231 -2.56 -2.18 -14.30
C TRP A 231 -1.87 -1.53 -13.09
N ILE A 232 -2.16 -0.27 -12.74
CA ILE A 232 -1.43 0.42 -11.66
C ILE A 232 -1.64 -0.23 -10.28
N ALA A 233 -2.86 -0.71 -9.98
CA ALA A 233 -3.14 -1.46 -8.77
C ALA A 233 -2.31 -2.76 -8.71
N ARG A 234 -2.16 -3.41 -9.86
CA ARG A 234 -1.33 -4.61 -10.03
C ARG A 234 0.14 -4.29 -9.87
N TYR A 235 0.63 -3.17 -10.41
CA TYR A 235 2.00 -2.70 -10.22
C TYR A 235 2.35 -2.51 -8.74
N LEU A 236 1.49 -1.86 -7.96
CA LEU A 236 1.69 -1.70 -6.52
C LEU A 236 1.80 -3.05 -5.79
N THR A 237 0.96 -4.02 -6.17
CA THR A 237 1.05 -5.40 -5.65
C THR A 237 2.37 -6.08 -6.02
N VAL A 238 2.83 -5.87 -7.26
CA VAL A 238 4.10 -6.41 -7.75
C VAL A 238 5.29 -5.80 -7.00
N LEU A 239 5.26 -4.52 -6.67
CA LEU A 239 6.31 -3.90 -5.85
C LEU A 239 6.47 -4.62 -4.51
N ASP A 240 5.36 -4.93 -3.83
CA ASP A 240 5.41 -5.67 -2.57
C ASP A 240 5.94 -7.10 -2.75
N ALA A 241 5.57 -7.77 -3.85
CA ALA A 241 6.08 -9.09 -4.20
C ALA A 241 7.61 -9.07 -4.42
N VAL A 242 8.11 -8.10 -5.21
CA VAL A 242 9.53 -7.95 -5.51
C VAL A 242 10.33 -7.57 -4.27
N ARG A 243 9.84 -6.62 -3.45
CA ARG A 243 10.46 -6.26 -2.16
C ARG A 243 10.55 -7.46 -1.23
N THR A 244 9.51 -8.29 -1.17
CA THR A 244 9.49 -9.50 -0.33
C THR A 244 10.55 -10.51 -0.78
N LEU A 245 10.71 -10.72 -2.08
CA LEU A 245 11.78 -11.57 -2.62
C LEU A 245 13.18 -10.98 -2.40
N ARG A 246 13.36 -9.67 -2.58
CA ARG A 246 14.63 -9.00 -2.32
C ARG A 246 15.03 -9.05 -0.84
N ALA A 247 14.05 -9.01 0.07
CA ALA A 247 14.30 -9.23 1.50
C ALA A 247 14.84 -10.64 1.80
N GLN A 248 14.61 -11.60 0.90
CA GLN A 248 15.17 -12.96 0.93
C GLN A 248 16.42 -13.09 0.03
N GLU A 249 17.05 -11.97 -0.34
CA GLU A 249 18.25 -11.88 -1.17
C GLU A 249 18.10 -12.45 -2.59
N VAL A 250 16.86 -12.61 -3.07
CA VAL A 250 16.60 -13.02 -4.45
C VAL A 250 16.80 -11.82 -5.38
N GLN A 251 17.61 -12.01 -6.43
CA GLN A 251 18.01 -10.98 -7.39
C GLN A 251 17.55 -11.34 -8.80
N LYS A 252 17.65 -10.40 -9.75
CA LYS A 252 17.29 -10.61 -11.18
C LYS A 252 15.89 -11.23 -11.35
N ILE A 253 14.93 -10.66 -10.64
CA ILE A 253 13.55 -11.12 -10.61
C ILE A 253 12.86 -10.68 -11.90
N ARG A 254 12.29 -11.63 -12.64
CA ARG A 254 11.34 -11.38 -13.72
C ARG A 254 9.93 -11.58 -13.18
N VAL A 255 9.00 -10.71 -13.55
CA VAL A 255 7.61 -10.78 -13.10
C VAL A 255 6.72 -11.03 -14.32
N SER A 256 5.86 -12.04 -14.27
CA SER A 256 4.89 -12.24 -15.37
C SER A 256 3.94 -11.05 -15.43
N GLY A 257 3.75 -10.50 -16.64
CA GLY A 257 2.89 -9.34 -16.91
C GLY A 257 3.61 -8.00 -16.86
N PHE A 258 4.91 -7.97 -16.54
CA PHE A 258 5.75 -6.75 -16.51
C PHE A 258 7.01 -7.03 -17.33
N GLY A 259 7.14 -6.40 -18.50
CA GLY A 259 8.20 -6.72 -19.49
C GLY A 259 7.97 -8.03 -20.26
N GLY A 260 6.78 -8.62 -20.16
CA GLY A 260 6.36 -9.82 -20.87
C GLY A 260 5.86 -10.95 -19.95
N ARG A 261 5.62 -12.12 -20.54
CA ARG A 261 5.16 -13.33 -19.85
C ARG A 261 6.30 -14.31 -19.64
N LEU A 262 6.22 -15.16 -18.61
CA LEU A 262 7.15 -16.27 -18.42
C LEU A 262 6.83 -17.40 -19.42
N LEU A 263 5.54 -17.63 -19.70
CA LEU A 263 5.05 -18.40 -20.84
C LEU A 263 4.79 -17.48 -22.05
N PRO A 264 5.65 -17.48 -23.09
CA PRO A 264 5.53 -16.56 -24.22
C PRO A 264 4.15 -16.57 -24.93
N PRO A 265 3.47 -17.71 -25.16
CA PRO A 265 2.17 -17.72 -25.82
C PRO A 265 1.06 -16.94 -25.08
N LEU A 266 1.20 -16.74 -23.75
CA LEU A 266 0.26 -15.94 -22.98
C LEU A 266 0.41 -14.43 -23.27
N GLY A 267 1.52 -14.01 -23.89
CA GLY A 267 1.77 -12.62 -24.25
C GLY A 267 0.88 -12.11 -25.39
N ASP A 268 0.30 -13.03 -26.17
CA ASP A 268 -0.57 -12.70 -27.30
C ASP A 268 -2.05 -12.53 -26.89
N LEU A 269 -2.37 -12.75 -25.61
CA LEU A 269 -3.73 -12.56 -25.10
C LEU A 269 -4.07 -11.07 -24.99
N ALA A 270 -5.16 -10.68 -25.65
CA ALA A 270 -5.58 -9.28 -25.74
C ALA A 270 -6.13 -8.70 -24.42
N ASP A 271 -6.66 -9.55 -23.53
CA ASP A 271 -7.29 -9.12 -22.26
C ASP A 271 -6.93 -10.09 -21.12
N PRO A 272 -5.69 -10.03 -20.59
CA PRO A 272 -5.27 -10.90 -19.51
C PRO A 272 -5.92 -10.52 -18.18
N ALA A 273 -6.56 -11.50 -17.53
CA ALA A 273 -7.34 -11.29 -16.31
C ALA A 273 -6.52 -10.76 -15.13
N ASP A 274 -5.22 -11.05 -15.09
CA ASP A 274 -4.32 -10.62 -14.01
C ASP A 274 -3.94 -9.13 -14.07
N THR A 275 -4.17 -8.48 -15.21
CA THR A 275 -3.78 -7.08 -15.44
C THR A 275 -4.54 -6.13 -14.52
N THR A 276 -5.84 -6.34 -14.35
CA THR A 276 -6.74 -5.47 -13.57
C THR A 276 -7.05 -6.01 -12.17
N GLU A 277 -6.60 -7.23 -11.85
CA GLU A 277 -6.97 -7.93 -10.62
C GLU A 277 -5.79 -7.99 -9.65
N PRO A 278 -5.60 -6.97 -8.78
CA PRO A 278 -4.44 -6.88 -7.89
C PRO A 278 -4.36 -8.04 -6.89
N GLN A 279 -5.48 -8.67 -6.54
CA GLN A 279 -5.51 -9.77 -5.56
C GLN A 279 -5.11 -11.13 -6.15
N THR A 280 -4.96 -11.24 -7.47
CA THR A 280 -4.49 -12.50 -8.08
C THR A 280 -3.04 -12.79 -7.68
N PRO A 281 -2.62 -14.07 -7.58
CA PRO A 281 -1.22 -14.39 -7.35
C PRO A 281 -0.27 -13.71 -8.36
N VAL A 282 0.87 -13.21 -7.89
CA VAL A 282 1.94 -12.67 -8.75
C VAL A 282 2.96 -13.78 -8.99
N VAL A 283 3.18 -14.17 -10.25
CA VAL A 283 4.16 -15.19 -10.62
C VAL A 283 5.47 -14.53 -11.04
N MET A 284 6.58 -15.00 -10.47
CA MET A 284 7.91 -14.43 -10.67
C MET A 284 8.94 -15.53 -10.92
N GLU A 285 10.00 -15.22 -11.66
CA GLU A 285 11.11 -16.12 -11.94
C GLU A 285 12.44 -15.48 -11.54
N SER A 286 13.33 -16.25 -10.93
CA SER A 286 14.74 -15.89 -10.79
C SER A 286 15.62 -17.14 -10.91
N GLY A 287 16.60 -17.10 -11.81
CA GLY A 287 17.58 -18.18 -11.98
C GLY A 287 16.96 -19.56 -12.25
N GLY A 288 15.83 -19.62 -12.98
CA GLY A 288 15.09 -20.86 -13.26
C GLY A 288 14.24 -21.41 -12.10
N THR A 289 14.18 -20.70 -10.97
CA THR A 289 13.21 -20.97 -9.90
C THR A 289 11.99 -20.08 -10.06
N VAL A 290 10.79 -20.66 -9.93
CA VAL A 290 9.53 -19.91 -9.95
C VAL A 290 9.02 -19.66 -8.53
N TYR A 291 8.52 -18.46 -8.33
CA TYR A 291 7.93 -17.97 -7.09
C TYR A 291 6.51 -17.49 -7.35
N ALA A 292 5.62 -17.67 -6.37
CA ALA A 292 4.31 -17.06 -6.38
C ALA A 292 4.13 -16.23 -5.11
N TYR A 293 3.78 -14.97 -5.26
CA TYR A 293 3.35 -14.12 -4.16
C TYR A 293 1.82 -14.11 -4.08
N LEU A 294 1.29 -14.30 -2.87
CA LEU A 294 -0.15 -14.33 -2.59
C LEU A 294 -0.56 -13.04 -1.88
N PRO A 295 -1.15 -12.05 -2.58
CA PRO A 295 -1.41 -10.72 -2.03
C PRO A 295 -2.22 -10.74 -0.74
N ALA A 296 -3.27 -11.56 -0.69
CA ALA A 296 -4.16 -11.68 0.47
C ALA A 296 -3.44 -12.09 1.79
N SER A 297 -2.29 -12.75 1.69
CA SER A 297 -1.54 -13.22 2.87
C SER A 297 -0.12 -12.67 2.98
N GLY A 298 0.35 -11.94 1.97
CA GLY A 298 1.75 -11.52 1.84
C GLY A 298 2.77 -12.67 1.72
N ARG A 299 2.30 -13.92 1.54
CA ARG A 299 3.18 -15.10 1.52
C ARG A 299 3.80 -15.30 0.15
N VAL A 300 5.06 -15.74 0.16
CA VAL A 300 5.76 -16.23 -1.04
C VAL A 300 5.87 -17.76 -0.98
N LEU A 301 5.54 -18.40 -2.10
CA LEU A 301 5.70 -19.82 -2.32
C LEU A 301 6.77 -20.05 -3.39
N ARG A 302 7.73 -20.92 -3.10
CA ARG A 302 8.70 -21.41 -4.09
C ARG A 302 8.14 -22.69 -4.71
N MET A 303 8.22 -22.82 -6.04
CA MET A 303 7.65 -23.97 -6.74
C MET A 303 8.46 -24.41 -7.96
N PRO A 304 8.28 -25.67 -8.42
CA PRO A 304 8.84 -26.14 -9.68
C PRO A 304 8.30 -25.33 -10.87
N PRO A 305 9.07 -25.20 -11.98
CA PRO A 305 8.65 -24.45 -13.16
C PRO A 305 7.30 -24.90 -13.74
N SER A 306 7.03 -26.21 -13.80
CA SER A 306 5.75 -26.73 -14.32
C SER A 306 4.54 -26.25 -13.51
N THR A 307 4.65 -26.22 -12.18
CA THR A 307 3.60 -25.69 -11.29
C THR A 307 3.48 -24.18 -11.42
N GLY A 308 4.62 -23.48 -11.54
CA GLY A 308 4.65 -22.04 -11.77
C GLY A 308 3.98 -21.60 -13.06
N HIS A 309 4.25 -22.30 -14.16
CA HIS A 309 3.62 -22.09 -15.46
C HIS A 309 2.12 -22.39 -15.45
N ALA A 310 1.69 -23.43 -14.74
CA ALA A 310 0.27 -23.72 -14.54
C ALA A 310 -0.44 -22.62 -13.74
N LEU A 311 0.22 -22.07 -12.72
CA LEU A 311 -0.31 -20.94 -11.96
C LEU A 311 -0.38 -19.67 -12.82
N GLU A 312 0.65 -19.39 -13.61
CA GLU A 312 0.66 -18.25 -14.54
C GLU A 312 -0.51 -18.37 -15.52
N ALA A 313 -0.67 -19.51 -16.19
CA ALA A 313 -1.78 -19.75 -17.12
C ALA A 313 -3.14 -19.54 -16.44
N LEU A 314 -3.32 -20.03 -15.21
CA LEU A 314 -4.56 -19.85 -14.43
C LEU A 314 -4.82 -18.38 -14.10
N THR A 315 -3.80 -17.64 -13.65
CA THR A 315 -3.93 -16.20 -13.30
C THR A 315 -4.25 -15.36 -14.53
N VAL A 316 -3.57 -15.59 -15.65
CA VAL A 316 -3.69 -14.83 -16.89
C VAL A 316 -5.03 -15.12 -17.59
N CYS A 317 -5.45 -16.40 -17.64
CA CYS A 317 -6.70 -16.79 -18.29
C CYS A 317 -7.93 -16.59 -17.40
N GLY A 318 -7.73 -16.40 -16.08
CA GLY A 318 -8.79 -16.20 -15.08
C GLY A 318 -9.71 -17.40 -14.83
N SER A 319 -9.52 -18.52 -15.54
CA SER A 319 -10.34 -19.72 -15.45
C SER A 319 -9.56 -20.97 -15.86
N VAL A 320 -10.03 -22.13 -15.39
CA VAL A 320 -9.36 -23.43 -15.57
C VAL A 320 -9.30 -23.85 -17.03
N ASP A 321 -10.43 -23.81 -17.75
CA ASP A 321 -10.53 -24.42 -19.07
C ASP A 321 -9.56 -23.79 -20.09
N PRO A 322 -9.50 -22.45 -20.27
CA PRO A 322 -8.54 -21.85 -21.19
C PRO A 322 -7.10 -22.01 -20.71
N ALA A 323 -6.85 -22.03 -19.39
CA ALA A 323 -5.51 -22.23 -18.84
C ALA A 323 -4.91 -23.60 -19.21
N THR A 324 -5.75 -24.63 -19.41
CA THR A 324 -5.28 -25.97 -19.84
C THR A 324 -4.74 -26.00 -21.27
N GLU A 325 -4.97 -24.97 -22.08
CA GLU A 325 -4.37 -24.86 -23.41
C GLU A 325 -2.87 -24.47 -23.35
N TYR A 326 -2.45 -23.86 -22.24
CA TYR A 326 -1.10 -23.28 -22.08
C TYR A 326 -0.23 -24.04 -21.07
N ALA A 327 -0.83 -24.89 -20.24
CA ALA A 327 -0.13 -25.64 -19.19
C ALA A 327 -0.74 -27.02 -18.97
N ASP A 328 -0.01 -27.88 -18.24
CA ASP A 328 -0.46 -29.23 -17.91
C ASP A 328 -1.84 -29.24 -17.22
N PRO A 329 -2.86 -29.88 -17.80
CA PRO A 329 -4.24 -29.81 -17.31
C PRO A 329 -4.41 -30.30 -15.86
N ASP A 330 -3.66 -31.31 -15.46
CA ASP A 330 -3.75 -31.87 -14.10
C ASP A 330 -3.16 -30.91 -13.07
N SER A 331 -2.05 -30.26 -13.40
CA SER A 331 -1.43 -29.21 -12.58
C SER A 331 -2.34 -27.99 -12.42
N VAL A 332 -2.98 -27.53 -13.51
CA VAL A 332 -3.94 -26.40 -13.47
C VAL A 332 -5.12 -26.72 -12.56
N ARG A 333 -5.77 -27.87 -12.73
CA ARG A 333 -6.94 -28.26 -11.90
C ARG A 333 -6.57 -28.43 -10.43
N LYS A 334 -5.40 -29.00 -10.14
CA LYS A 334 -4.91 -29.15 -8.77
C LYS A 334 -4.68 -27.79 -8.10
N LEU A 335 -4.07 -26.84 -8.81
CA LEU A 335 -3.84 -25.49 -8.29
C LEU A 335 -5.16 -24.74 -8.07
N ALA A 336 -6.09 -24.81 -9.02
CA ALA A 336 -7.41 -24.21 -8.87
C ALA A 336 -8.12 -24.72 -7.61
N SER A 337 -8.12 -26.03 -7.37
CA SER A 337 -8.69 -26.61 -6.15
C SER A 337 -7.98 -26.16 -4.87
N LEU A 338 -6.64 -26.11 -4.87
CA LEU A 338 -5.86 -25.69 -3.69
C LEU A 338 -6.06 -24.21 -3.34
N LEU A 339 -6.22 -23.37 -4.35
CA LEU A 339 -6.45 -21.93 -4.20
C LEU A 339 -7.94 -21.59 -4.04
N GLN A 340 -8.83 -22.59 -4.02
CA GLN A 340 -10.28 -22.41 -4.00
C GLN A 340 -10.74 -21.46 -5.12
N TRP A 341 -10.16 -21.65 -6.29
CA TRP A 341 -10.43 -20.89 -7.51
C TRP A 341 -11.75 -21.36 -8.11
N ASP A 342 -12.84 -21.18 -7.37
CA ASP A 342 -14.20 -21.50 -7.80
C ASP A 342 -14.88 -20.20 -8.30
N GLU A 343 -15.20 -20.18 -9.60
CA GLU A 343 -15.70 -19.06 -10.44
C GLU A 343 -14.63 -18.26 -11.21
N PRO A 344 -14.93 -17.81 -12.45
CA PRO A 344 -14.06 -16.88 -13.18
C PRO A 344 -13.86 -15.62 -12.35
N LEU A 345 -12.62 -15.12 -12.29
CA LEU A 345 -12.34 -13.77 -11.81
C LEU A 345 -13.34 -12.84 -12.50
N ARG A 346 -14.27 -12.28 -11.72
CA ARG A 346 -15.33 -11.45 -12.28
C ARG A 346 -14.67 -10.22 -12.89
N VAL A 347 -14.60 -10.17 -14.22
CA VAL A 347 -14.37 -8.92 -14.94
C VAL A 347 -15.47 -7.94 -14.51
N PRO A 348 -15.17 -6.87 -13.76
CA PRO A 348 -16.18 -5.88 -13.42
C PRO A 348 -16.50 -5.10 -14.70
N GLY A 349 -17.69 -5.32 -15.26
CA GLY A 349 -18.33 -4.37 -16.18
C GLY A 349 -17.88 -4.41 -17.65
N ARG A 350 -18.50 -5.31 -18.44
CA ARG A 350 -18.98 -4.96 -19.79
C ARG A 350 -20.50 -5.10 -19.86
N ARG A 351 -21.20 -4.14 -19.25
CA ARG A 351 -22.31 -3.35 -19.80
C ARG A 351 -22.88 -2.41 -18.75
#